data_AF-A0A1H7SSU3-F1
#
_entry.id   AF-A0A1H7SSU3-F1
#
_cell.length_a   1.000
_cell.length_b   1.000
_cell.length_c   1.000
_cell.angle_alpha   90.00
_cell.angle_beta   90.00
_cell.angle_gamma   90.00
#
_symmetry.space_group_name_H-M   'P 1'
#
loop_
_entity.id
_entity.type
_entity.pdbx_description
1 polymer ?
#
loop_
_entity_poly.entity_id
_entity_poly.type
_entity_poly.pdbx_seq_one_letter_code
_entity_poly.pdbx_strand_id
1 'polypeptide(L)'
;MNHPFLPWQPSAVFMAPKGYLHIRNKHFKTDYSKENKIYQGIFIHEMTHILQHQQGQNVLLKGAFLQSAYFISFKKYNPYAYKFDPKKNFNDYNIEQQGDIARDIFLKKIPNIILNQ
;
A
#
# COMPACT_ATOMS: atom_id res chain seq x y z
N MET A 1 3.20 14.87 -0.77
CA MET A 1 3.51 15.87 0.27
C MET A 1 4.89 15.57 0.82
N ASN A 2 5.80 16.54 0.81
CA ASN A 2 7.15 16.38 1.35
C ASN A 2 7.19 16.62 2.86
N HIS A 3 6.33 15.92 3.59
CA HIS A 3 6.29 15.90 5.04
C HIS A 3 5.63 14.60 5.51
N PRO A 4 6.00 14.08 6.69
CA PRO A 4 5.35 12.90 7.24
C PRO A 4 3.89 13.20 7.62
N PHE A 5 3.06 12.15 7.63
CA PHE A 5 1.70 12.20 8.15
C PHE A 5 1.67 12.14 9.69
N LEU A 6 2.53 11.31 10.28
CA LEU A 6 2.71 11.21 11.74
C LEU A 6 4.11 11.68 12.15
N PRO A 7 4.29 12.34 13.30
CA PRO A 7 5.60 12.77 13.79
C PRO A 7 6.62 11.61 13.87
N TRP A 8 6.14 10.43 14.26
CA TRP A 8 6.91 9.19 14.41
C TRP A 8 6.89 8.29 13.16
N GLN A 9 6.39 8.75 12.01
CA GLN A 9 6.45 7.98 10.76
C GLN A 9 7.91 7.63 10.44
N PRO A 10 8.31 6.34 10.35
CA PRO A 10 9.69 5.96 10.09
C PRO A 10 10.21 6.52 8.77
N SER A 11 11.53 6.72 8.65
CA SER A 11 12.08 7.44 7.49
C SER A 11 11.84 6.75 6.16
N ALA A 12 11.79 5.42 6.14
CA ALA A 12 11.59 4.61 4.95
C ALA A 12 10.11 4.30 4.65
N VAL A 13 9.17 4.85 5.43
CA VAL A 13 7.75 4.55 5.30
C VAL A 13 7.04 5.63 4.48
N PHE A 14 6.19 5.18 3.58
CA PHE A 14 5.28 5.97 2.76
C PHE A 14 3.88 5.77 3.34
N MET A 15 3.02 6.78 3.25
CA MET A 15 1.65 6.66 3.73
C MET A 15 0.69 7.46 2.85
N ALA A 16 -0.46 6.90 2.51
CA ALA A 16 -1.54 7.61 1.84
C ALA A 16 -2.91 7.50 2.55
N PRO A 17 -3.05 7.97 3.81
CA PRO A 17 -4.22 7.71 4.65
C PRO A 17 -5.46 8.54 4.30
N LYS A 18 -5.28 9.69 3.62
CA LYS A 18 -6.34 10.67 3.33
C LYS A 18 -6.30 11.15 1.86
N GLY A 19 -5.91 10.27 0.94
CA GLY A 19 -5.87 10.59 -0.49
C GLY A 19 -4.65 11.40 -0.95
N TYR A 20 -3.67 11.64 -0.07
CA TYR A 20 -2.40 12.28 -0.41
C TYR A 20 -1.23 11.41 0.05
N LEU A 21 -0.20 11.31 -0.78
CA LEU A 21 1.04 10.64 -0.42
C LEU A 21 1.85 11.51 0.57
N HIS A 22 2.18 10.96 1.74
CA HIS A 22 3.03 11.57 2.76
C HIS A 22 4.35 10.83 2.88
N ILE A 23 5.44 11.56 2.69
CA ILE A 23 6.78 10.99 2.62
C ILE A 23 7.80 11.96 3.21
N ARG A 24 8.86 11.41 3.83
CA ARG A 24 9.99 12.22 4.29
C ARG A 24 10.91 12.61 3.13
N ASN A 25 11.56 13.76 3.25
CA ASN A 25 12.45 14.35 2.25
C ASN A 25 13.44 13.38 1.61
N LYS A 26 14.01 12.44 2.39
CA LYS A 26 14.97 11.44 1.91
C LYS A 26 14.46 10.62 0.72
N HIS A 27 13.15 10.36 0.65
CA HIS A 27 12.54 9.50 -0.35
C HIS A 27 11.57 10.25 -1.27
N PHE A 28 11.35 11.55 -1.04
CA PHE A 28 10.49 12.38 -1.89
C PHE A 28 11.10 12.51 -3.28
N LYS A 29 10.28 12.23 -4.30
CA LYS A 29 10.64 12.37 -5.70
C LYS A 29 9.62 13.27 -6.39
N THR A 30 10.10 14.12 -7.29
CA THR A 30 9.25 15.00 -8.09
C THR A 30 8.49 14.24 -9.18
N ASP A 31 9.06 13.12 -9.65
CA ASP A 31 8.47 12.27 -10.69
C ASP A 31 8.86 10.80 -10.46
N TYR A 32 7.97 10.05 -9.81
CA TYR A 32 8.17 8.62 -9.53
C TYR A 32 8.21 7.76 -10.79
N SER A 33 7.70 8.23 -11.94
CA SER A 33 7.71 7.47 -13.19
C SER A 33 9.11 7.30 -13.78
N LYS A 34 10.04 8.21 -13.44
CA LYS A 34 11.44 8.21 -13.90
C LYS A 34 12.40 7.53 -12.93
N GLU A 35 11.90 7.06 -11.79
CA GLU A 35 12.72 6.43 -10.76
C GLU A 35 12.93 4.94 -11.03
N ASN A 36 13.76 4.28 -10.23
CA ASN A 36 13.94 2.82 -10.33
C ASN A 36 12.64 2.05 -10.01
N LYS A 37 12.62 0.76 -10.36
CA LYS A 37 11.45 -0.12 -10.19
C LYS A 37 10.96 -0.26 -8.75
N ILE A 38 11.85 -0.08 -7.76
CA ILE A 38 11.48 -0.11 -6.34
C ILE A 38 10.58 1.10 -6.03
N TYR A 39 11.02 2.31 -6.38
CA TYR A 39 10.22 3.52 -6.17
C TYR A 39 8.94 3.54 -7.00
N GLN A 40 9.00 3.10 -8.26
CA GLN A 40 7.79 2.96 -9.08
C GLN A 40 6.79 1.99 -8.42
N GLY A 41 7.26 0.85 -7.93
CA GLY A 41 6.43 -0.14 -7.26
C GLY A 41 5.80 0.38 -5.95
N ILE A 42 6.57 1.04 -5.11
CA ILE A 42 6.06 1.69 -3.89
C ILE A 42 5.01 2.75 -4.26
N PHE A 43 5.27 3.55 -5.29
CA PHE A 43 4.30 4.54 -5.74
C PHE A 43 2.96 3.91 -6.14
N ILE A 44 2.98 2.80 -6.91
CA ILE A 44 1.75 2.06 -7.27
C ILE A 44 1.03 1.49 -6.04
N HIS A 45 1.76 0.97 -5.05
CA HIS A 45 1.18 0.53 -3.78
C HIS A 45 0.41 1.67 -3.10
N GLU A 46 1.05 2.83 -2.93
CA GLU A 46 0.42 3.99 -2.28
C GLU A 46 -0.73 4.58 -3.10
N MET A 47 -0.65 4.57 -4.43
CA MET A 47 -1.75 4.97 -5.30
C MET A 47 -2.99 4.08 -5.12
N THR A 48 -2.79 2.81 -4.75
CA THR A 48 -3.91 1.90 -4.42
C THR A 48 -4.65 2.37 -3.17
N HIS A 49 -3.94 2.83 -2.14
CA HIS A 49 -4.56 3.44 -0.97
C HIS A 49 -5.29 4.74 -1.28
N ILE A 50 -4.73 5.57 -2.17
CA ILE A 50 -5.42 6.78 -2.64
C ILE A 50 -6.73 6.42 -3.34
N LEU A 51 -6.73 5.40 -4.21
CA LEU A 51 -7.94 4.92 -4.87
C LEU A 51 -8.96 4.36 -3.86
N GLN A 52 -8.52 3.54 -2.90
CA GLN A 52 -9.38 3.03 -1.82
C GLN A 52 -10.03 4.20 -1.04
N HIS A 53 -9.28 5.25 -0.73
CA HIS A 53 -9.81 6.45 -0.10
C HIS A 53 -10.85 7.16 -0.97
N GLN A 54 -10.58 7.34 -2.27
CA GLN A 54 -11.51 7.93 -3.22
C GLN A 54 -12.80 7.10 -3.37
N GLN A 55 -12.73 5.78 -3.17
CA GLN A 55 -13.89 4.88 -3.13
C GLN A 55 -14.61 4.85 -1.76
N GLY A 56 -14.29 5.77 -0.85
CA GLY A 56 -14.95 5.91 0.44
C GLY A 56 -14.41 4.99 1.55
N GLN A 57 -13.30 4.27 1.33
CA GLN A 57 -12.71 3.46 2.39
C GLN A 57 -11.94 4.32 3.39
N ASN A 58 -12.09 4.00 4.69
CA ASN A 58 -11.28 4.59 5.74
C ASN A 58 -9.92 3.88 5.84
N VAL A 59 -8.99 4.26 4.96
CA VAL A 59 -7.64 3.68 4.87
C VAL A 59 -6.89 3.80 6.19
N LEU A 60 -6.96 4.96 6.85
CA LEU A 60 -6.29 5.18 8.14
C LEU A 60 -6.76 4.20 9.21
N LEU A 61 -8.08 4.03 9.37
CA LEU A 61 -8.64 3.13 10.39
C LEU A 61 -8.33 1.66 10.07
N LYS A 62 -8.51 1.25 8.82
CA LYS A 62 -8.22 -0.12 8.37
C LYS A 62 -6.73 -0.45 8.53
N GLY A 63 -5.85 0.46 8.14
CA GLY A 63 -4.40 0.30 8.27
C GLY A 63 -3.97 0.24 9.74
N ALA A 64 -4.54 1.11 10.59
CA ALA A 64 -4.30 1.08 12.04
C ALA A 64 -4.72 -0.26 12.64
N PHE A 65 -5.89 -0.79 12.28
CA PHE A 65 -6.35 -2.10 12.73
C PHE A 65 -5.40 -3.24 12.33
N LEU A 66 -4.96 -3.27 11.06
CA LEU A 66 -4.01 -4.27 10.56
C LEU A 66 -2.67 -4.18 11.28
N GLN A 67 -2.16 -2.97 11.49
CA GLN A 67 -0.91 -2.73 12.18
C GLN A 67 -0.99 -3.09 13.68
N SER A 68 -2.13 -2.83 14.33
CA SER A 68 -2.39 -3.29 15.70
C SER A 68 -2.43 -4.82 15.78
N ALA A 69 -3.10 -5.50 14.86
CA ALA A 69 -3.12 -6.97 14.80
C ALA A 69 -1.72 -7.55 14.61
N TYR A 70 -0.89 -6.92 13.76
CA TYR A 70 0.52 -7.29 13.59
C TYR A 70 1.28 -7.26 14.94
N PHE A 71 1.18 -6.16 15.70
CA PHE A 71 1.90 -6.03 16.96
C PHE A 71 1.33 -6.89 18.10
N ILE A 72 0.00 -6.96 18.25
CA ILE A 72 -0.67 -7.75 19.29
C ILE A 72 -0.40 -9.25 19.11
N SER A 73 -0.29 -9.72 17.86
CA SER A 73 0.08 -11.10 17.56
C SER A 73 1.56 -11.42 17.77
N PHE A 74 2.35 -10.50 18.34
CA PHE A 74 3.81 -10.58 18.41
C PHE A 74 4.45 -10.84 17.04
N LYS A 75 3.92 -10.17 16.00
CA LYS A 75 4.37 -10.27 14.60
C LYS A 75 4.16 -11.64 13.94
N LYS A 76 3.36 -12.53 14.54
CA LYS A 76 2.97 -13.81 13.92
C LYS A 76 2.01 -13.62 12.75
N TYR A 77 1.06 -12.70 12.90
CA TYR A 77 0.23 -12.24 11.79
C TYR A 77 1.00 -11.17 11.00
N ASN A 78 1.06 -11.28 9.67
CA ASN A 78 1.68 -10.27 8.81
C ASN A 78 0.65 -9.75 7.78
N PRO A 79 0.20 -8.48 7.87
CA PRO A 79 -0.82 -7.95 6.98
C PRO A 79 -0.35 -7.84 5.53
N TYR A 80 0.97 -7.81 5.28
CA TYR A 80 1.58 -7.76 3.95
C TYR A 80 1.83 -9.16 3.35
N ALA A 81 1.82 -10.20 4.17
CA ALA A 81 1.99 -11.56 3.68
C ALA A 81 0.71 -12.00 2.96
N TYR A 82 0.77 -12.06 1.64
CA TYR A 82 -0.28 -12.67 0.82
C TYR A 82 0.30 -13.80 -0.03
N LYS A 83 -0.56 -14.76 -0.36
CA LYS A 83 -0.31 -15.75 -1.40
C LYS A 83 -1.29 -15.48 -2.52
N PHE A 84 -0.79 -15.42 -3.75
CA PHE A 84 -1.64 -15.31 -4.92
C PHE A 84 -2.53 -16.56 -5.02
N ASP A 85 -3.84 -16.33 -5.12
CA ASP A 85 -4.84 -17.38 -5.32
C ASP A 85 -5.71 -16.97 -6.51
N PRO A 86 -5.67 -17.70 -7.63
CA PRO A 86 -6.43 -17.35 -8.84
C PRO A 86 -7.94 -17.41 -8.65
N LYS A 87 -8.44 -18.03 -7.56
CA LYS A 87 -9.87 -18.10 -7.24
C LYS A 87 -10.32 -16.98 -6.29
N LYS A 88 -9.38 -16.20 -5.76
CA LYS A 88 -9.67 -15.14 -4.80
C LYS A 88 -9.74 -13.79 -5.51
N ASN A 89 -10.83 -13.06 -5.29
CA ASN A 89 -11.01 -11.76 -5.93
C ASN A 89 -10.14 -10.70 -5.26
N PHE A 90 -9.80 -9.64 -5.99
CA PHE A 90 -8.99 -8.53 -5.48
C PHE A 90 -9.55 -7.93 -4.18
N ASN A 91 -10.87 -7.75 -4.10
CA ASN A 91 -11.54 -7.15 -2.95
C ASN A 91 -11.59 -8.05 -1.71
N ASP A 92 -11.27 -9.35 -1.83
CA ASP A 92 -11.22 -10.30 -0.70
C ASP A 92 -9.89 -10.22 0.06
N TYR A 93 -8.92 -9.48 -0.45
CA TYR A 93 -7.65 -9.19 0.21
C TYR A 93 -7.80 -7.98 1.14
N ASN A 94 -7.00 -7.92 2.21
CA ASN A 94 -6.98 -6.72 3.05
C ASN A 94 -6.34 -5.53 2.29
N ILE A 95 -6.49 -4.31 2.80
CA ILE A 95 -6.08 -3.11 2.07
C ILE A 95 -4.57 -3.02 1.77
N GLU A 96 -3.71 -3.58 2.62
CA GLU A 96 -2.25 -3.62 2.41
C GLU A 96 -1.90 -4.65 1.34
N GLN A 97 -2.54 -5.83 1.40
CA GLN A 97 -2.38 -6.87 0.38
C GLN A 97 -2.87 -6.39 -0.99
N GLN A 98 -3.94 -5.62 -1.05
CA GLN A 98 -4.42 -5.00 -2.30
C GLN A 98 -3.35 -4.06 -2.90
N GLY A 99 -2.67 -3.27 -2.06
CA GLY A 99 -1.53 -2.45 -2.48
C GLY A 99 -0.37 -3.28 -3.04
N ASP A 100 -0.01 -4.36 -2.34
CA ASP A 100 1.05 -5.28 -2.77
C ASP A 100 0.69 -6.00 -4.09
N ILE A 101 -0.57 -6.41 -4.25
CA ILE A 101 -1.08 -7.03 -5.47
C ILE A 101 -1.02 -6.05 -6.64
N ALA A 102 -1.46 -4.80 -6.46
CA ALA A 102 -1.38 -3.79 -7.51
C ALA A 102 0.07 -3.51 -7.94
N ARG A 103 0.99 -3.42 -6.97
CA ARG A 103 2.43 -3.33 -7.24
C ARG A 103 2.93 -4.53 -8.04
N ASP A 104 2.57 -5.74 -7.64
CA ASP A 104 3.07 -6.97 -8.26
C ASP A 104 2.48 -7.19 -9.66
N ILE A 105 1.25 -6.75 -9.93
CA ILE A 105 0.67 -6.65 -11.28
C ILE A 105 1.49 -5.67 -12.14
N PHE A 106 1.77 -4.47 -11.63
CA PHE A 106 2.59 -3.47 -12.33
C PHE A 106 3.99 -4.00 -12.68
N LEU A 107 4.59 -4.77 -11.77
CA LEU A 107 5.88 -5.43 -11.97
C LEU A 107 5.80 -6.73 -12.80
N LYS A 108 4.62 -7.08 -13.32
CA LYS A 108 4.35 -8.28 -14.14
C LYS A 108 4.69 -9.60 -13.43
N LYS A 109 4.56 -9.65 -12.10
CA LYS A 109 4.80 -10.87 -11.31
C LYS A 109 3.58 -11.78 -11.24
N ILE A 110 2.38 -11.21 -11.33
CA ILE A 110 1.10 -11.91 -11.28
C ILE A 110 0.14 -11.37 -12.34
N PRO A 111 -0.89 -12.15 -12.76
CA PRO A 111 -1.94 -11.68 -13.65
C PRO A 111 -2.73 -10.50 -13.06
N ASN A 112 -3.27 -9.65 -13.92
CA ASN A 112 -4.14 -8.57 -13.48
C ASN A 112 -5.50 -9.14 -13.02
N ILE A 113 -5.73 -9.12 -11.71
CA ILE A 113 -6.99 -9.56 -11.09
C ILE A 113 -7.86 -8.38 -10.59
N ILE A 114 -7.40 -7.14 -10.77
CA ILE A 114 -8.14 -5.93 -10.33
C ILE A 114 -9.42 -5.76 -11.15
N LEU A 115 -9.36 -6.13 -12.43
CA LEU A 115 -10.47 -6.00 -13.38
C LEU A 115 -11.39 -7.23 -13.43
N ASN A 116 -11.04 -8.29 -12.70
CA ASN A 116 -11.85 -9.51 -12.64
C ASN A 116 -12.91 -9.32 -11.56
N GLN A 117 -14.03 -8.72 -11.94
CA GLN A 117 -15.23 -8.57 -11.10
C GLN A 117 -16.27 -9.62 -11.47
#